data_AF-A0A971C5H9-F1
#
_entry.id   AF-A0A971C5H9-F1
#
_cell.length_a   1.000
_cell.length_b   1.000
_cell.length_c   1.000
_cell.angle_alpha   90.00
_cell.angle_beta   90.00
_cell.angle_gamma   90.00
#
_symmetry.space_group_name_H-M   'P 1'
#
loop_
_entity.id
_entity.type
_entity.pdbx_description
1 polymer ?
#
loop_
_entity_poly.entity_id
_entity_poly.type
_entity_poly.pdbx_seq_one_letter_code
_entity_poly.pdbx_strand_id
1 'polypeptide(L)'
;MPIQPEHRSVHTETQSVPAVSVCPAGECFPLPTSADYEREWKRLQKIVREQRLLGREIVVVMGVGFVGAVMAAVVADCVDKTTGLPLKFVIGMQRPSTRSFWKIPYINRGSCPVEAEDPEVAPLIRRCVLEKGTLTATFTYDALSLADVVVVDVQCDYHKETLGNVRQGSADIAALEESLKIIGDKIRPDCLVLIETTVPPGATEYVAYPILRKAFERRGLSGCAPLLAHSFERVMPGRNYVSSIRDFWRVCSGINEESRRRVQSFLSDVINIDQYPLT
;
A
#
# COMPACT_ATOMS: atom_id res chain seq x y z
N MET A 1 -15.42 20.09 -67.98
CA MET A 1 -14.91 19.60 -66.68
C MET A 1 -16.08 19.53 -65.71
N PRO A 2 -16.61 18.33 -65.37
CA PRO A 2 -17.56 18.19 -64.28
C PRO A 2 -16.82 17.94 -62.95
N ILE A 3 -17.31 18.60 -61.91
CA ILE A 3 -16.78 18.64 -60.54
C ILE A 3 -17.27 17.38 -59.80
N GLN A 4 -16.37 16.64 -59.16
CA GLN A 4 -16.72 15.51 -58.28
C GLN A 4 -17.30 16.02 -56.95
N PRO A 5 -18.29 15.33 -56.35
CA PRO A 5 -18.80 15.69 -55.03
C PRO A 5 -17.89 15.13 -53.93
N GLU A 6 -17.55 15.97 -52.95
CA GLU A 6 -16.78 15.62 -51.77
C GLU A 6 -17.56 14.67 -50.86
N HIS A 7 -17.00 13.49 -50.59
CA HIS A 7 -17.46 12.59 -49.54
C HIS A 7 -17.00 13.14 -48.18
N ARG A 8 -17.88 13.84 -47.47
CA ARG A 8 -17.69 14.10 -46.03
C ARG A 8 -17.88 12.79 -45.26
N SER A 9 -16.77 12.19 -44.82
CA SER A 9 -16.80 11.12 -43.82
C SER A 9 -17.19 11.71 -42.48
N VAL A 10 -18.37 11.35 -42.00
CA VAL A 10 -18.83 11.64 -40.63
C VAL A 10 -17.94 10.82 -39.68
N HIS A 11 -17.02 11.49 -39.01
CA HIS A 11 -16.34 10.91 -37.85
C HIS A 11 -17.37 10.78 -36.73
N THR A 12 -17.99 9.61 -36.61
CA THR A 12 -18.65 9.20 -35.38
C THR A 12 -17.57 9.03 -34.31
N GLU A 13 -17.46 10.01 -33.42
CA GLU A 13 -16.78 9.83 -32.14
C GLU A 13 -17.49 8.72 -31.38
N THR A 14 -16.94 7.51 -31.43
CA THR A 14 -17.28 6.45 -30.50
C THR A 14 -16.87 6.92 -29.12
N GLN A 15 -17.83 7.43 -28.34
CA GLN A 15 -17.66 7.64 -26.91
C GLN A 15 -17.29 6.29 -26.28
N SER A 16 -16.00 6.10 -25.98
CA SER A 16 -15.50 4.89 -25.35
C SER A 16 -16.14 4.79 -23.97
N VAL A 17 -16.93 3.74 -23.73
CA VAL A 17 -17.50 3.46 -22.41
C VAL A 17 -16.33 3.41 -21.42
N PRO A 18 -16.34 4.24 -20.35
CA PRO A 18 -15.25 4.25 -19.39
C PRO A 18 -15.10 2.87 -18.77
N ALA A 19 -13.86 2.38 -18.71
CA ALA A 19 -13.56 1.10 -18.10
C ALA A 19 -14.07 1.08 -16.65
N VAL A 20 -14.74 -0.01 -16.27
CA VAL A 20 -15.32 -0.19 -14.94
C VAL A 20 -14.60 -1.31 -14.19
N SER A 21 -14.54 -1.17 -12.87
CA SER A 21 -14.13 -2.22 -11.95
C SER A 21 -15.35 -2.78 -11.24
N VAL A 22 -15.49 -4.10 -11.21
CA VAL A 22 -16.67 -4.76 -10.65
C VAL A 22 -16.25 -5.52 -9.41
N CYS A 23 -16.96 -5.31 -8.30
CA CYS A 23 -16.69 -6.06 -7.06
C CYS A 23 -17.31 -7.47 -7.12
N PRO A 24 -16.93 -8.38 -6.19
CA PRO A 24 -17.52 -9.73 -6.14
C PRO A 24 -19.05 -9.76 -5.99
N ALA A 25 -19.64 -8.72 -5.38
CA ALA A 25 -21.09 -8.57 -5.23
C ALA A 25 -21.80 -8.00 -6.47
N GLY A 26 -21.07 -7.68 -7.54
CA GLY A 26 -21.62 -7.17 -8.80
C GLY A 26 -21.81 -5.65 -8.88
N GLU A 27 -21.41 -4.87 -7.85
CA GLU A 27 -21.40 -3.40 -7.91
C GLU A 27 -20.27 -2.92 -8.84
N CYS A 28 -20.60 -1.97 -9.73
CA CYS A 28 -19.68 -1.41 -10.72
C CYS A 28 -19.14 -0.04 -10.31
N PHE A 29 -17.84 0.16 -10.48
CA PHE A 29 -17.10 1.37 -10.13
C PHE A 29 -16.33 1.89 -11.35
N PRO A 30 -16.68 3.05 -11.92
CA PRO A 30 -15.92 3.65 -13.01
C PRO A 30 -14.48 3.95 -12.59
N LEU A 31 -13.50 3.64 -13.45
CA LEU A 31 -12.11 4.01 -13.18
C LEU A 31 -11.94 5.54 -13.15
N PRO A 32 -11.02 6.06 -12.33
CA PRO A 32 -10.86 7.49 -12.11
C PRO A 32 -10.34 8.19 -13.36
N THR A 33 -10.90 9.36 -13.65
CA THR A 33 -10.46 10.28 -14.69
C THR A 33 -9.35 11.20 -14.18
N SER A 34 -8.67 11.94 -15.06
CA SER A 34 -7.67 12.94 -14.63
C SER A 34 -8.23 13.96 -13.64
N ALA A 35 -9.50 14.36 -13.78
CA ALA A 35 -10.15 15.28 -12.85
C ALA A 35 -10.37 14.64 -11.45
N ASP A 36 -10.54 13.32 -11.38
CA ASP A 36 -10.62 12.60 -10.11
C ASP A 36 -9.28 12.60 -9.38
N TYR A 37 -8.15 12.47 -10.09
CA TYR A 37 -6.82 12.57 -9.48
C TYR A 37 -6.57 13.93 -8.82
N GLU A 38 -6.94 15.03 -9.48
CA GLU A 38 -6.80 16.36 -8.89
C GLU A 38 -7.65 16.56 -7.64
N ARG A 39 -8.90 16.08 -7.66
CA ARG A 39 -9.80 16.14 -6.50
C ARG A 39 -9.27 15.29 -5.36
N GLU A 40 -8.83 14.08 -5.67
CA GLU A 40 -8.30 13.14 -4.70
C GLU A 40 -7.02 13.68 -4.04
N TRP A 41 -6.13 14.29 -4.82
CA TRP A 41 -4.93 14.90 -4.28
C TRP A 41 -5.24 16.03 -3.27
N LYS A 42 -6.16 16.93 -3.62
CA LYS A 42 -6.61 18.00 -2.72
C LYS A 42 -7.25 17.43 -1.44
N ARG A 43 -8.04 16.36 -1.56
CA ARG A 43 -8.64 15.65 -0.43
C ARG A 43 -7.57 15.09 0.51
N LEU A 44 -6.58 14.38 -0.03
CA LEU A 44 -5.50 13.77 0.76
C LEU A 44 -4.66 14.83 1.47
N GLN A 45 -4.30 15.93 0.80
CA GLN A 45 -3.54 17.03 1.42
C GLN A 45 -4.29 17.63 2.61
N LYS A 46 -5.60 17.84 2.48
CA LYS A 46 -6.44 18.36 3.57
C LYS A 46 -6.46 17.39 4.76
N ILE A 47 -6.79 16.12 4.51
CA ILE A 47 -6.90 15.12 5.58
C ILE A 47 -5.55 14.91 6.26
N VAL A 48 -4.46 14.77 5.52
CA VAL A 48 -3.12 14.60 6.11
C VAL A 48 -2.73 15.79 6.98
N ARG A 49 -3.04 17.02 6.56
CA ARG A 49 -2.80 18.20 7.39
C ARG A 49 -3.56 18.11 8.71
N GLU A 50 -4.83 17.74 8.69
CA GLU A 50 -5.66 17.57 9.89
C GLU A 50 -5.11 16.45 10.79
N GLN A 51 -4.69 15.33 10.22
CA GLN A 51 -4.15 14.17 10.96
C GLN A 51 -2.79 14.48 11.60
N ARG A 52 -1.93 15.24 10.91
CA ARG A 52 -0.66 15.73 11.48
C ARG A 52 -0.89 16.68 12.65
N LEU A 53 -1.94 17.51 12.63
CA LEU A 53 -2.31 18.36 13.77
C LEU A 53 -2.79 17.55 14.98
N LEU A 54 -3.32 16.34 14.76
CA LEU A 54 -3.63 15.38 15.81
C LEU A 54 -2.40 14.59 16.29
N GLY A 55 -1.21 14.87 15.77
CA GLY A 55 0.04 14.21 16.16
C GLY A 55 0.22 12.80 15.57
N ARG A 56 -0.57 12.43 14.55
CA ARG A 56 -0.52 11.08 13.96
C ARG A 56 0.56 10.97 12.89
N GLU A 57 1.34 9.89 12.94
CA GLU A 57 2.29 9.52 11.88
C GLU A 57 1.53 9.05 10.63
N ILE A 58 1.93 9.52 9.45
CA ILE A 58 1.24 9.21 8.19
C ILE A 58 1.87 7.96 7.57
N VAL A 59 1.08 6.92 7.44
CA VAL A 59 1.50 5.64 6.86
C VAL A 59 0.79 5.41 5.53
N VAL A 60 1.53 5.04 4.50
CA VAL A 60 0.95 4.57 3.24
C VAL A 60 1.19 3.07 3.11
N VAL A 61 0.13 2.29 3.00
CA VAL A 61 0.23 0.85 2.72
C VAL A 61 0.02 0.64 1.22
N MET A 62 1.07 0.22 0.53
CA MET A 62 1.07 -0.03 -0.91
C MET A 62 0.58 -1.44 -1.20
N GLY A 63 -0.62 -1.53 -1.77
CA GLY A 63 -1.28 -2.80 -2.08
C GLY A 63 -2.32 -3.17 -1.03
N VAL A 64 -3.58 -2.77 -1.21
CA VAL A 64 -4.71 -3.25 -0.38
C VAL A 64 -5.28 -4.56 -0.94
N GLY A 65 -4.35 -5.52 -1.09
CA GLY A 65 -4.63 -6.91 -1.42
C GLY A 65 -5.27 -7.67 -0.26
N PHE A 66 -5.10 -8.99 -0.26
CA PHE A 66 -5.53 -9.83 0.87
C PHE A 66 -4.83 -9.42 2.17
N VAL A 67 -3.50 -9.28 2.11
CA VAL A 67 -2.67 -8.92 3.27
C VAL A 67 -2.73 -7.44 3.58
N GLY A 68 -2.40 -6.58 2.62
CA GLY A 68 -2.26 -5.15 2.91
C GLY A 68 -3.55 -4.44 3.32
N ALA A 69 -4.74 -4.96 2.97
CA ALA A 69 -5.99 -4.40 3.51
C ALA A 69 -6.12 -4.61 5.03
N VAL A 70 -5.76 -5.81 5.51
CA VAL A 70 -5.81 -6.15 6.94
C VAL A 70 -4.65 -5.49 7.67
N MET A 71 -3.44 -5.48 7.08
CA MET A 71 -2.29 -4.76 7.62
C MET A 71 -2.58 -3.27 7.82
N ALA A 72 -3.15 -2.61 6.80
CA ALA A 72 -3.54 -1.20 6.90
C ALA A 72 -4.52 -0.94 8.04
N ALA A 73 -5.47 -1.86 8.26
CA ALA A 73 -6.42 -1.76 9.36
C ALA A 73 -5.76 -1.98 10.72
N VAL A 74 -4.84 -2.94 10.86
CA VAL A 74 -4.08 -3.18 12.10
C VAL A 74 -3.21 -1.99 12.46
N VAL A 75 -2.47 -1.42 11.50
CA VAL A 75 -1.67 -0.22 11.71
C VAL A 75 -2.56 0.98 12.08
N ALA A 76 -3.72 1.14 11.43
CA ALA A 76 -4.66 2.22 11.73
C ALA A 76 -5.36 2.07 13.10
N ASP A 77 -5.43 0.86 13.63
CA ASP A 77 -6.07 0.56 14.91
C ASP A 77 -5.13 0.78 16.10
N CYS A 78 -3.81 0.90 15.86
CA CYS A 78 -2.83 1.07 16.92
C CYS A 78 -3.06 2.37 17.72
N VAL A 79 -2.80 2.30 19.02
CA VAL A 79 -3.00 3.40 19.97
C VAL A 79 -1.80 3.51 20.90
N ASP A 80 -1.60 4.71 21.43
CA ASP A 80 -0.66 4.92 22.51
C ASP A 80 -1.12 4.13 23.73
N LYS A 81 -0.25 3.29 24.29
CA LYS A 81 -0.59 2.40 25.42
C LYS A 81 -1.00 3.16 26.69
N THR A 82 -0.61 4.43 26.82
CA THR A 82 -0.88 5.25 28.01
C THR A 82 -2.16 6.07 27.84
N THR A 83 -2.33 6.73 26.69
CA THR A 83 -3.43 7.67 26.43
C THR A 83 -4.62 7.02 25.73
N GLY A 84 -4.42 5.87 25.07
CA GLY A 84 -5.44 5.21 24.25
C GLY A 84 -5.76 5.95 22.94
N LEU A 85 -5.05 7.03 22.62
CA LEU A 85 -5.27 7.80 21.40
C LEU A 85 -4.59 7.14 20.19
N PRO A 86 -5.19 7.20 18.99
CA PRO A 86 -4.56 6.64 17.80
C PRO A 86 -3.24 7.33 17.46
N LEU A 87 -2.21 6.52 17.17
CA LEU A 87 -0.85 7.00 16.85
C LEU A 87 -0.65 7.28 15.36
N LYS A 88 -1.43 6.63 14.49
CA LYS A 88 -1.18 6.56 13.06
C LYS A 88 -2.42 6.89 12.25
N PHE A 89 -2.21 7.51 11.09
CA PHE A 89 -3.21 7.66 10.05
C PHE A 89 -2.73 6.92 8.81
N VAL A 90 -3.53 5.96 8.35
CA VAL A 90 -3.17 5.05 7.28
C VAL A 90 -3.92 5.38 5.99
N ILE A 91 -3.17 5.44 4.90
CA ILE A 91 -3.67 5.57 3.54
C ILE A 91 -3.34 4.28 2.80
N GLY A 92 -4.34 3.43 2.57
CA GLY A 92 -4.20 2.27 1.69
C GLY A 92 -4.16 2.71 0.23
N MET A 93 -3.06 2.48 -0.48
CA MET A 93 -2.91 2.85 -1.87
C MET A 93 -3.05 1.61 -2.77
N GLN A 94 -3.95 1.69 -3.76
CA GLN A 94 -4.09 0.67 -4.80
C GLN A 94 -4.09 1.29 -6.18
N ARG A 95 -3.30 0.74 -7.10
CA ARG A 95 -3.39 1.12 -8.51
C ARG A 95 -4.82 0.89 -9.04
N PRO A 96 -5.45 1.88 -9.69
CA PRO A 96 -6.76 1.67 -10.28
C PRO A 96 -6.64 0.68 -11.45
N SER A 97 -7.46 -0.36 -11.40
CA SER A 97 -7.59 -1.34 -12.47
C SER A 97 -9.01 -1.91 -12.47
N THR A 98 -9.45 -2.48 -13.58
CA THR A 98 -10.75 -3.16 -13.66
C THR A 98 -10.88 -4.29 -12.63
N ARG A 99 -9.76 -4.88 -12.19
CA ARG A 99 -9.74 -5.98 -11.21
C ARG A 99 -9.79 -5.53 -9.75
N SER A 100 -9.29 -4.34 -9.43
CA SER A 100 -8.99 -3.96 -8.04
C SER A 100 -9.48 -2.59 -7.61
N PHE A 101 -9.92 -1.72 -8.52
CA PHE A 101 -10.30 -0.35 -8.16
C PHE A 101 -11.50 -0.33 -7.21
N TRP A 102 -12.45 -1.25 -7.35
CA TRP A 102 -13.62 -1.38 -6.45
C TRP A 102 -13.27 -1.48 -4.95
N LYS A 103 -12.05 -1.94 -4.61
CA LYS A 103 -11.60 -2.06 -3.21
C LYS A 103 -11.48 -0.70 -2.52
N ILE A 104 -11.08 0.34 -3.24
CA ILE A 104 -10.88 1.69 -2.69
C ILE A 104 -12.20 2.29 -2.16
N PRO A 105 -13.26 2.42 -2.97
CA PRO A 105 -14.54 2.92 -2.47
C PRO A 105 -15.16 2.01 -1.41
N TYR A 106 -14.95 0.69 -1.48
CA TYR A 106 -15.36 -0.25 -0.43
C TYR A 106 -14.71 0.09 0.92
N ILE A 107 -13.38 0.17 0.97
CA ILE A 107 -12.65 0.53 2.19
C ILE A 107 -13.13 1.89 2.71
N ASN A 108 -13.25 2.89 1.83
CA ASN A 108 -13.69 4.24 2.22
C ASN A 108 -15.14 4.30 2.75
N ARG A 109 -15.97 3.27 2.49
CA ARG A 109 -17.31 3.10 3.11
C ARG A 109 -17.27 2.30 4.42
N GLY A 110 -16.09 1.88 4.87
CA GLY A 110 -15.91 0.98 6.02
C GLY A 110 -16.27 -0.47 5.72
N SER A 111 -16.29 -0.86 4.44
CA SER A 111 -16.55 -2.23 3.99
C SER A 111 -15.25 -2.98 3.77
N CYS A 112 -15.20 -4.24 4.19
CA CYS A 112 -14.04 -5.10 4.00
C CYS A 112 -13.89 -5.48 2.51
N PRO A 113 -12.71 -5.26 1.89
CA PRO A 113 -12.46 -5.62 0.48
C PRO A 113 -11.98 -7.07 0.30
N VAL A 114 -11.94 -7.86 1.38
CA VAL A 114 -11.44 -9.24 1.40
C VAL A 114 -12.40 -10.13 2.17
N GLU A 115 -12.53 -11.38 1.74
CA GLU A 115 -13.25 -12.40 2.48
C GLU A 115 -12.25 -13.12 3.40
N ALA A 116 -12.52 -13.12 4.71
CA ALA A 116 -11.68 -13.79 5.69
C ALA A 116 -12.58 -14.59 6.66
N GLU A 117 -12.06 -15.71 7.14
CA GLU A 117 -12.76 -16.52 8.16
C GLU A 117 -12.73 -15.87 9.55
N ASP A 118 -11.77 -14.98 9.79
CA ASP A 118 -11.66 -14.22 11.03
C ASP A 118 -12.78 -13.17 11.12
N PRO A 119 -13.70 -13.28 12.12
CA PRO A 119 -14.79 -12.35 12.28
C PRO A 119 -14.34 -10.93 12.64
N GLU A 120 -13.08 -10.72 13.08
CA GLU A 120 -12.56 -9.40 13.48
C GLU A 120 -12.16 -8.53 12.29
N VAL A 121 -11.90 -9.10 11.12
CA VAL A 121 -11.35 -8.35 9.97
C VAL A 121 -12.30 -7.24 9.50
N ALA A 122 -13.58 -7.57 9.30
CA ALA A 122 -14.58 -6.59 8.85
C ALA A 122 -14.88 -5.51 9.91
N PRO A 123 -15.14 -5.84 11.19
CA PRO A 123 -15.28 -4.87 12.26
C PRO A 123 -14.06 -3.97 12.45
N LEU A 124 -12.84 -4.51 12.32
CA LEU A 124 -11.60 -3.74 12.43
C LEU A 124 -11.52 -2.64 11.37
N ILE A 125 -11.71 -3.00 10.09
CA ILE A 125 -11.72 -2.02 8.98
C ILE A 125 -12.82 -0.99 9.20
N ARG A 126 -14.03 -1.44 9.53
CA ARG A 126 -15.18 -0.55 9.78
C ARG A 126 -14.86 0.48 10.87
N ARG A 127 -14.32 0.04 12.01
CA ARG A 127 -13.94 0.91 13.12
C ARG A 127 -12.87 1.90 12.72
N CYS A 128 -11.81 1.46 12.04
CA CYS A 128 -10.72 2.35 11.60
C CYS A 128 -11.21 3.44 10.63
N VAL A 129 -12.19 3.13 9.78
CA VAL A 129 -12.72 4.09 8.80
C VAL A 129 -13.80 5.00 9.38
N LEU A 130 -14.81 4.44 10.05
CA LEU A 130 -16.03 5.16 10.42
C LEU A 130 -16.02 5.70 11.86
N GLU A 131 -15.26 5.08 12.76
CA GLU A 131 -15.27 5.43 14.19
C GLU A 131 -13.99 6.18 14.58
N LYS A 132 -12.82 5.60 14.33
CA LYS A 132 -11.51 6.21 14.63
C LYS A 132 -11.09 7.28 13.62
N GLY A 133 -11.57 7.16 12.37
CA GLY A 133 -11.15 8.02 11.27
C GLY A 133 -9.64 7.97 11.02
N THR A 134 -9.05 6.79 11.16
CA THR A 134 -7.61 6.52 11.05
C THR A 134 -7.21 5.75 9.79
N LEU A 135 -8.18 5.33 8.97
CA LEU A 135 -7.95 4.62 7.71
C LEU A 135 -8.73 5.24 6.55
N THR A 136 -8.07 5.47 5.42
CA THR A 136 -8.68 5.76 4.12
C THR A 136 -7.96 4.98 3.02
N ALA A 137 -8.59 4.83 1.86
CA ALA A 137 -7.95 4.27 0.68
C ALA A 137 -7.90 5.30 -0.47
N THR A 138 -6.92 5.16 -1.36
CA THR A 138 -6.72 6.03 -2.52
C THR A 138 -6.19 5.27 -3.73
N PHE A 139 -6.36 5.87 -4.91
CA PHE A 139 -5.79 5.40 -6.17
C PHE A 139 -4.59 6.22 -6.66
N THR A 140 -4.28 7.37 -6.04
CA THR A 140 -3.14 8.18 -6.48
C THR A 140 -1.86 7.80 -5.74
N TYR A 141 -0.78 7.64 -6.51
CA TYR A 141 0.56 7.48 -5.95
C TYR A 141 1.07 8.75 -5.27
N ASP A 142 0.43 9.91 -5.46
CA ASP A 142 0.85 11.15 -4.80
C ASP A 142 0.77 11.07 -3.27
N ALA A 143 -0.04 10.16 -2.73
CA ALA A 143 -0.06 9.82 -1.32
C ALA A 143 1.34 9.49 -0.76
N LEU A 144 2.23 8.89 -1.56
CA LEU A 144 3.61 8.57 -1.17
C LEU A 144 4.43 9.80 -0.78
N SER A 145 4.11 10.97 -1.35
CA SER A 145 4.80 12.23 -0.99
C SER A 145 4.40 12.78 0.39
N LEU A 146 3.30 12.27 0.97
CA LEU A 146 2.78 12.65 2.28
C LEU A 146 3.22 11.70 3.41
N ALA A 147 3.79 10.54 3.04
CA ALA A 147 4.11 9.46 3.96
C ALA A 147 5.34 9.76 4.83
N ASP A 148 5.24 9.42 6.11
CA ASP A 148 6.38 9.27 7.02
C ASP A 148 6.89 7.81 7.01
N VAL A 149 6.00 6.85 6.73
CA VAL A 149 6.30 5.42 6.52
C VAL A 149 5.52 4.89 5.30
N VAL A 150 6.18 4.12 4.44
CA VAL A 150 5.56 3.32 3.38
C VAL A 150 5.72 1.85 3.71
N VAL A 151 4.62 1.13 3.87
CA VAL A 151 4.57 -0.32 4.00
C VAL A 151 4.31 -0.93 2.62
N VAL A 152 5.11 -1.91 2.21
CA VAL A 152 5.05 -2.50 0.87
C VAL A 152 4.50 -3.93 0.94
N ASP A 153 3.22 -4.06 0.57
CA ASP A 153 2.43 -5.31 0.53
C ASP A 153 2.02 -5.62 -0.92
N VAL A 154 3.01 -5.63 -1.80
CA VAL A 154 2.84 -5.89 -3.22
C VAL A 154 3.14 -7.36 -3.47
N GLN A 155 2.18 -8.07 -4.05
CA GLN A 155 2.34 -9.49 -4.33
C GLN A 155 3.59 -9.80 -5.16
N CYS A 156 4.37 -10.78 -4.71
CA CYS A 156 5.57 -11.29 -5.37
C CYS A 156 5.39 -12.81 -5.54
N ASP A 157 4.71 -13.22 -6.61
CA ASP A 157 4.34 -14.62 -6.81
C ASP A 157 5.53 -15.47 -7.24
N TYR A 158 5.52 -16.74 -6.82
CA TYR A 158 6.45 -17.75 -7.30
C TYR A 158 5.78 -18.65 -8.34
N HIS A 159 6.23 -18.54 -9.59
CA HIS A 159 5.79 -19.41 -10.66
C HIS A 159 6.53 -20.75 -10.59
N LYS A 160 5.77 -21.81 -10.29
CA LYS A 160 6.27 -23.19 -10.34
C LYS A 160 6.02 -23.75 -11.73
N GLU A 161 7.09 -24.13 -12.43
CA GLU A 161 6.97 -24.84 -13.70
C GLU A 161 6.63 -26.31 -13.47
N THR A 162 7.17 -26.89 -12.39
CA THR A 162 6.98 -28.29 -12.02
C THR A 162 6.53 -28.43 -10.57
N LEU A 163 5.45 -29.19 -10.32
CA LEU A 163 4.98 -29.47 -8.97
C LEU A 163 6.01 -30.31 -8.20
N GLY A 164 6.37 -29.90 -6.98
CA GLY A 164 7.35 -30.61 -6.14
C GLY A 164 8.82 -30.33 -6.46
N ASN A 165 9.14 -29.61 -7.53
CA ASN A 165 10.51 -29.18 -7.84
C ASN A 165 10.63 -27.65 -7.82
N VAL A 166 10.93 -27.10 -6.65
CA VAL A 166 11.08 -25.65 -6.48
C VAL A 166 12.31 -25.06 -7.16
N ARG A 167 13.21 -25.87 -7.75
CA ARG A 167 14.35 -25.36 -8.52
C ARG A 167 13.98 -24.97 -9.95
N GLN A 168 12.82 -25.43 -10.45
CA GLN A 168 12.28 -25.11 -11.77
C GLN A 168 11.12 -24.13 -11.60
N GLY A 169 11.47 -22.89 -11.29
CA GLY A 169 10.52 -21.82 -11.09
C GLY A 169 11.23 -20.48 -10.98
N SER A 170 10.44 -19.41 -10.94
CA SER A 170 10.94 -18.04 -10.81
C SER A 170 10.00 -17.21 -9.96
N ALA A 171 10.57 -16.29 -9.18
CA ALA A 171 9.80 -15.26 -8.51
C ALA A 171 9.54 -14.11 -9.50
N ASP A 172 8.28 -13.72 -9.69
CA ASP A 172 7.94 -12.51 -10.42
C ASP A 172 8.11 -11.29 -9.50
N ILE A 173 9.23 -10.59 -9.68
CA ILE A 173 9.57 -9.38 -8.93
C ILE A 173 9.23 -8.09 -9.69
N ALA A 174 8.69 -8.17 -10.92
CA ALA A 174 8.53 -7.01 -11.79
C ALA A 174 7.60 -5.96 -11.18
N ALA A 175 6.47 -6.41 -10.60
CA ALA A 175 5.51 -5.53 -9.93
C ALA A 175 6.10 -4.86 -8.68
N LEU A 176 6.96 -5.57 -7.94
CA LEU A 176 7.66 -5.02 -6.79
C LEU A 176 8.70 -3.97 -7.23
N GLU A 177 9.50 -4.25 -8.25
CA GLU A 177 10.46 -3.28 -8.79
C GLU A 177 9.80 -2.01 -9.31
N GLU A 178 8.68 -2.14 -10.04
CA GLU A 178 7.89 -0.99 -10.52
C GLU A 178 7.40 -0.16 -9.34
N SER A 179 6.86 -0.82 -8.30
CA SER A 179 6.40 -0.15 -7.08
C SER A 179 7.55 0.60 -6.38
N LEU A 180 8.71 -0.03 -6.26
CA LEU A 180 9.90 0.59 -5.65
C LEU A 180 10.42 1.79 -6.44
N LYS A 181 10.35 1.76 -7.78
CA LYS A 181 10.70 2.91 -8.63
C LYS A 181 9.75 4.08 -8.35
N ILE A 182 8.45 3.83 -8.32
CA ILE A 182 7.43 4.87 -8.04
C ILE A 182 7.60 5.43 -6.62
N ILE A 183 7.85 4.56 -5.63
CA ILE A 183 8.16 4.95 -4.25
C ILE A 183 9.36 5.89 -4.23
N GLY A 184 10.49 5.48 -4.79
CA GLY A 184 11.72 6.28 -4.83
C GLY A 184 11.55 7.64 -5.52
N ASP A 185 10.69 7.72 -6.54
CA ASP A 185 10.43 8.96 -7.27
C ASP A 185 9.53 9.95 -6.50
N LYS A 186 8.80 9.51 -5.47
CA LYS A 186 7.79 10.34 -4.77
C LYS A 186 8.05 10.58 -3.29
N ILE A 187 8.62 9.62 -2.57
CA ILE A 187 8.79 9.75 -1.11
C ILE A 187 9.73 10.90 -0.76
N ARG A 188 9.59 11.41 0.46
CA ARG A 188 10.59 12.30 1.05
C ARG A 188 11.81 11.50 1.52
N PRO A 189 13.01 12.11 1.63
CA PRO A 189 14.22 11.39 2.03
C PRO A 189 14.18 10.83 3.46
N ASP A 190 13.34 11.39 4.33
CA ASP A 190 13.12 10.96 5.72
C ASP A 190 12.05 9.87 5.87
N CYS A 191 11.40 9.46 4.77
CA CYS A 191 10.39 8.41 4.78
C CYS A 191 11.03 7.02 4.96
N LEU A 192 10.54 6.24 5.91
CA LEU A 192 10.89 4.82 6.04
C LEU A 192 10.13 4.01 4.98
N VAL A 193 10.83 3.18 4.21
CA VAL A 193 10.22 2.15 3.36
C VAL A 193 10.39 0.80 4.06
N LEU A 194 9.29 0.17 4.43
CA LEU A 194 9.22 -1.13 5.06
C LEU A 194 8.69 -2.16 4.06
N ILE A 195 9.54 -3.09 3.63
CA ILE A 195 9.12 -4.22 2.81
C ILE A 195 8.59 -5.31 3.75
N GLU A 196 7.30 -5.64 3.66
CA GLU A 196 6.71 -6.82 4.32
C GLU A 196 6.42 -7.95 3.32
N THR A 197 6.30 -7.59 2.04
CA THR A 197 6.27 -8.53 0.92
C THR A 197 7.33 -9.62 1.09
N THR A 198 6.92 -10.88 0.94
CA THR A 198 7.86 -12.00 0.88
C THR A 198 8.74 -11.89 -0.37
N VAL A 199 10.04 -11.71 -0.16
CA VAL A 199 11.01 -11.51 -1.25
C VAL A 199 12.17 -12.51 -1.18
N PRO A 200 12.84 -12.80 -2.32
CA PRO A 200 14.06 -13.58 -2.33
C PRO A 200 15.17 -12.93 -1.48
N PRO A 201 16.04 -13.74 -0.83
CA PRO A 201 17.21 -13.21 -0.14
C PRO A 201 18.03 -12.27 -1.04
N GLY A 202 18.48 -11.15 -0.48
CA GLY A 202 19.22 -10.12 -1.21
C GLY A 202 18.35 -9.10 -1.96
N ALA A 203 17.03 -9.29 -2.07
CA ALA A 203 16.16 -8.33 -2.75
C ALA A 203 16.21 -6.92 -2.13
N THR A 204 16.25 -6.81 -0.80
CA THR A 204 16.32 -5.51 -0.12
C THR A 204 17.62 -4.76 -0.44
N GLU A 205 18.77 -5.45 -0.37
CA GLU A 205 20.11 -4.85 -0.54
C GLU A 205 20.49 -4.66 -2.01
N TYR A 206 20.20 -5.63 -2.88
CA TYR A 206 20.66 -5.66 -4.26
C TYR A 206 19.63 -5.19 -5.29
N VAL A 207 18.35 -5.08 -4.91
CA VAL A 207 17.28 -4.62 -5.81
C VAL A 207 16.65 -3.33 -5.29
N ALA A 208 16.03 -3.37 -4.11
CA ALA A 208 15.27 -2.24 -3.58
C ALA A 208 16.15 -1.03 -3.26
N TYR A 209 17.26 -1.22 -2.54
CA TYR A 209 18.14 -0.12 -2.19
C TYR A 209 18.75 0.59 -3.42
N PRO A 210 19.30 -0.11 -4.43
CA PRO A 210 19.77 0.53 -5.66
C PRO A 210 18.69 1.28 -6.42
N ILE A 211 17.44 0.76 -6.46
CA ILE A 211 16.32 1.45 -7.09
C ILE A 211 16.04 2.78 -6.39
N LEU A 212 15.92 2.78 -5.06
CA LEU A 212 15.65 3.99 -4.28
C LEU A 212 16.81 4.99 -4.38
N ARG A 213 18.06 4.52 -4.29
CA ARG A 213 19.26 5.36 -4.45
C ARG A 213 19.30 6.06 -5.80
N LYS A 214 19.06 5.32 -6.90
CA LYS A 214 19.00 5.91 -8.24
C LYS A 214 17.89 6.96 -8.36
N ALA A 215 16.73 6.73 -7.74
CA ALA A 215 15.66 7.72 -7.73
C ALA A 215 16.04 8.99 -6.95
N PHE A 216 16.69 8.84 -5.80
CA PHE A 216 17.19 9.97 -5.00
C PHE A 216 18.23 10.77 -5.78
N GLU A 217 19.18 10.10 -6.43
CA GLU A 217 20.19 10.75 -7.28
C GLU A 217 19.56 11.56 -8.42
N ARG A 218 18.60 10.98 -9.15
CA ARG A 218 17.85 11.71 -10.19
C ARG A 218 17.09 12.93 -9.66
N ARG A 219 16.67 12.89 -8.40
CA ARG A 219 15.94 13.96 -7.72
C ARG A 219 16.83 14.97 -7.00
N GLY A 220 18.17 14.85 -7.12
CA GLY A 220 19.13 15.73 -6.44
C GLY A 220 19.24 15.47 -4.93
N LEU A 221 18.84 14.30 -4.45
CA LEU A 221 18.88 13.87 -3.05
C LEU A 221 20.08 12.96 -2.74
N SER A 222 21.17 13.07 -3.50
CA SER A 222 22.33 12.15 -3.42
C SER A 222 22.97 12.08 -2.04
N GLY A 223 22.88 13.16 -1.25
CA GLY A 223 23.37 13.24 0.14
C GLY A 223 22.47 12.57 1.19
N CYS A 224 21.29 12.08 0.81
CA CYS A 224 20.37 11.38 1.70
C CYS A 224 20.43 9.87 1.43
N ALA A 225 20.64 9.07 2.48
CA ALA A 225 20.49 7.62 2.37
C ALA A 225 19.00 7.25 2.53
N PRO A 226 18.40 6.46 1.61
CA PRO A 226 17.06 5.94 1.79
C PRO A 226 16.95 5.15 3.10
N LEU A 227 15.88 5.40 3.85
CA LEU A 227 15.54 4.59 5.02
C LEU A 227 14.78 3.35 4.56
N LEU A 228 15.42 2.19 4.62
CA LEU A 228 14.88 0.95 4.08
C LEU A 228 15.00 -0.18 5.10
N ALA A 229 13.90 -0.89 5.31
CA ALA A 229 13.81 -2.03 6.19
C ALA A 229 13.03 -3.17 5.55
N HIS A 230 13.26 -4.38 6.06
CA HIS A 230 12.51 -5.57 5.70
C HIS A 230 12.02 -6.23 6.99
N SER A 231 10.71 -6.45 7.05
CA SER A 231 10.05 -7.20 8.13
C SER A 231 8.92 -8.00 7.50
N PHE A 232 9.27 -9.16 6.95
CA PHE A 232 8.27 -9.97 6.26
C PHE A 232 7.13 -10.35 7.18
N GLU A 233 5.93 -10.36 6.61
CA GLU A 233 4.73 -10.78 7.29
C GLU A 233 4.64 -12.30 7.41
N ARG A 234 4.27 -12.76 8.60
CA ARG A 234 3.89 -14.15 8.84
C ARG A 234 2.39 -14.19 9.06
N VAL A 235 1.66 -14.04 7.97
CA VAL A 235 0.20 -14.11 8.00
C VAL A 235 -0.25 -15.56 7.88
N MET A 236 -1.19 -15.94 8.75
CA MET A 236 -1.92 -17.19 8.61
C MET A 236 -3.39 -16.85 8.36
N PRO A 237 -3.84 -16.79 7.09
CA PRO A 237 -5.24 -16.65 6.78
C PRO A 237 -6.05 -17.74 7.47
N GLY A 238 -7.18 -17.38 8.09
CA GLY A 238 -8.02 -18.29 8.87
C GLY A 238 -8.74 -17.55 9.98
N ARG A 239 -9.19 -18.25 11.02
CA ARG A 239 -10.00 -17.69 12.11
C ARG A 239 -9.30 -16.66 13.01
N ASN A 240 -7.97 -16.58 12.97
CA ASN A 240 -7.13 -15.76 13.85
C ASN A 240 -6.24 -14.81 13.03
N TYR A 241 -6.75 -14.27 11.94
CA TYR A 241 -5.96 -13.50 11.00
C TYR A 241 -5.44 -12.20 11.61
N VAL A 242 -6.29 -11.42 12.26
CA VAL A 242 -5.91 -10.14 12.91
C VAL A 242 -4.86 -10.39 14.00
N SER A 243 -5.06 -11.39 14.85
CA SER A 243 -4.08 -11.72 15.88
C SER A 243 -2.78 -12.28 15.30
N SER A 244 -2.79 -12.99 14.16
CA SER A 244 -1.54 -13.43 13.50
C SER A 244 -0.66 -12.26 13.03
N ILE A 245 -1.24 -11.08 12.82
CA ILE A 245 -0.48 -9.86 12.48
C ILE A 245 0.03 -9.18 13.77
N ARG A 246 -0.83 -9.06 14.79
CA ARG A 246 -0.55 -8.30 16.02
C ARG A 246 0.30 -9.07 17.04
N ASP A 247 0.05 -10.36 17.19
CA ASP A 247 0.54 -11.24 18.25
C ASP A 247 1.47 -12.32 17.67
N PHE A 248 2.48 -11.87 16.92
CA PHE A 248 3.45 -12.77 16.29
C PHE A 248 4.85 -12.18 16.23
N TRP A 249 5.88 -13.03 16.35
CA TRP A 249 7.28 -12.61 16.23
C TRP A 249 7.57 -12.00 14.87
N ARG A 250 8.09 -10.77 14.89
CA ARG A 250 8.56 -10.05 13.70
C ARG A 250 10.06 -9.94 13.66
N VAL A 251 10.62 -10.28 12.50
CA VAL A 251 12.02 -10.02 12.18
C VAL A 251 12.14 -8.55 11.83
N CYS A 252 13.09 -7.84 12.43
CA CYS A 252 13.25 -6.40 12.24
C CYS A 252 14.66 -6.10 11.69
N SER A 253 14.77 -5.86 10.38
CA SER A 253 16.04 -5.58 9.73
C SER A 253 16.01 -4.24 8.99
N GLY A 254 16.91 -3.33 9.34
CA GLY A 254 17.14 -2.07 8.63
C GLY A 254 18.49 -2.08 7.91
N ILE A 255 18.58 -1.43 6.73
CA ILE A 255 19.81 -1.40 5.93
C ILE A 255 20.93 -0.55 6.56
N ASN A 256 20.56 0.35 7.48
CA ASN A 256 21.46 1.14 8.31
C ASN A 256 20.84 1.36 9.70
N GLU A 257 21.63 1.91 10.61
CA GLU A 257 21.22 2.09 12.02
C GLU A 257 19.95 2.93 12.16
N GLU A 258 19.83 4.02 11.39
CA GLU A 258 18.63 4.86 11.44
C GLU A 258 17.39 4.13 10.90
N SER A 259 17.55 3.35 9.84
CA SER A 259 16.46 2.50 9.32
C SER A 259 16.03 1.49 10.37
N ARG A 260 16.99 0.84 11.04
CA ARG A 260 16.74 -0.14 12.12
C ARG A 260 15.97 0.51 13.27
N ARG A 261 16.42 1.68 13.73
CA ARG A 261 15.76 2.45 14.79
C ARG A 261 14.32 2.82 14.40
N ARG A 262 14.11 3.32 13.18
CA ARG A 262 12.79 3.71 12.67
C ARG A 262 11.84 2.52 12.56
N VAL A 263 12.28 1.40 11.99
CA VAL A 263 11.42 0.20 11.87
C VAL A 263 11.12 -0.41 13.24
N GLN A 264 12.09 -0.42 14.17
CA GLN A 264 11.87 -0.91 15.53
C GLN A 264 10.81 -0.08 16.25
N SER A 265 10.91 1.26 16.17
CA SER A 265 9.92 2.17 16.74
C SER A 265 8.53 1.94 16.11
N PHE A 266 8.47 1.87 14.78
CA PHE A 266 7.22 1.68 14.06
C PHE A 266 6.51 0.38 14.44
N LEU A 267 7.23 -0.75 14.42
CA LEU A 267 6.67 -2.06 14.75
C LEU A 267 6.27 -2.15 16.23
N SER A 268 7.04 -1.55 17.14
CA SER A 268 6.75 -1.56 18.59
C SER A 268 5.39 -0.96 18.94
N ASP A 269 4.90 -0.03 18.12
CA ASP A 269 3.57 0.56 18.29
C ASP A 269 2.46 -0.31 17.71
N VAL A 270 2.75 -1.11 16.68
CA VAL A 270 1.77 -1.84 15.87
C VAL A 270 1.54 -3.25 16.40
N ILE A 271 2.60 -3.91 16.88
CA ILE A 271 2.57 -5.30 17.32
C ILE A 271 2.76 -5.42 18.84
N ASN A 272 2.34 -6.54 19.39
CA ASN A 272 2.46 -6.87 20.80
C ASN A 272 3.88 -7.32 21.15
N ILE A 273 4.82 -6.38 21.22
CA ILE A 273 6.22 -6.66 21.54
C ILE A 273 6.46 -7.13 22.99
N ASP A 274 5.49 -6.94 23.88
CA ASP A 274 5.60 -7.35 25.28
C ASP A 274 5.58 -8.88 25.40
N GLN A 275 4.78 -9.55 24.56
CA GLN A 275 4.73 -11.01 24.47
C GLN A 275 5.56 -11.57 23.29
N TYR A 276 5.73 -10.78 22.23
CA TYR A 276 6.43 -11.18 21.01
C TYR A 276 7.55 -10.20 20.65
N PRO A 277 8.68 -10.22 21.38
CA PRO A 277 9.79 -9.30 21.14
C PRO A 277 10.30 -9.38 19.70
N LEU A 278 10.70 -8.23 19.17
CA LEU A 278 11.34 -8.12 17.85
C LEU A 278 12.68 -8.87 17.84
N THR A 279 12.95 -9.58 16.75
CA THR A 279 14.19 -10.36 16.53
C THR A 279 15.03 -9.81 15.39
#